data_AF-A0A353M2U9-F1
#
_entry.id   AF-A0A353M2U9-F1
#
_cell.length_a   1.000
_cell.length_b   1.000
_cell.length_c   1.000
_cell.angle_alpha   90.00
_cell.angle_beta   90.00
_cell.angle_gamma   90.00
#
_symmetry.space_group_name_H-M   'P 1'
#
loop_
_entity.id
_entity.type
_entity.pdbx_description
1 polymer ?
#
loop_
_entity_poly.entity_id
_entity_poly.type
_entity_poly.pdbx_seq_one_letter_code
_entity_poly.pdbx_strand_id
1 'polypeptide(L)'
;MKATLNNALSQMRKYPSAVVGSVIILFLIFMAIYAMIAIPYGEAIRLWRGADNVWVQTPRNARPAWLNYFRKQKQPVTMTLTTADDPNLKSVVDLGGGVATSDFVFEFDYQYDGFPSELGVFLKATFASARPNVAMKWITPDGREIQLGELSVR
;
A
#
# COMPACT_ATOMS: atom_id res chain seq x y z
N MET A 1 -11.54 -43.00 -28.58
CA MET A 1 -11.10 -42.04 -27.53
C MET A 1 -11.74 -40.65 -27.65
N LYS A 2 -11.78 -40.01 -28.83
CA LYS A 2 -12.49 -38.70 -29.01
C LYS A 2 -14.00 -38.76 -28.76
N ALA A 3 -14.67 -39.81 -29.23
CA ALA A 3 -16.12 -39.98 -29.06
C ALA A 3 -16.55 -40.13 -27.58
N THR A 4 -15.74 -40.79 -26.77
CA THR A 4 -15.99 -40.97 -25.33
C THR A 4 -15.80 -39.66 -24.55
N LEU A 5 -14.81 -38.85 -24.91
CA LEU A 5 -14.58 -37.54 -24.28
C LEU A 5 -15.70 -36.54 -24.57
N ASN A 6 -16.16 -36.48 -25.83
CA ASN A 6 -17.28 -35.60 -26.22
C ASN A 6 -18.60 -36.01 -25.55
N ASN A 7 -18.85 -37.31 -25.39
CA ASN A 7 -20.04 -37.80 -24.69
C ASN A 7 -19.98 -37.51 -23.19
N ALA A 8 -18.81 -37.64 -22.54
CA ALA A 8 -18.63 -37.27 -21.14
C ALA A 8 -18.87 -35.77 -20.90
N LEU A 9 -18.33 -34.91 -21.77
CA LEU A 9 -18.52 -33.45 -21.68
C LEU A 9 -19.98 -33.04 -21.90
N SER A 10 -20.68 -33.73 -22.81
CA SER A 10 -22.12 -33.54 -23.06
C SER A 10 -22.98 -33.96 -21.86
N GLN A 11 -22.65 -35.06 -21.18
CA GLN A 11 -23.36 -35.49 -19.97
C GLN A 11 -23.09 -34.56 -18.78
N MET A 12 -21.86 -34.05 -18.63
CA MET A 12 -21.53 -33.08 -17.57
C MET A 12 -22.31 -31.76 -17.71
N ARG A 13 -22.60 -31.31 -18.95
CA ARG A 13 -23.44 -30.13 -19.19
C ARG A 13 -24.87 -30.24 -18.67
N LYS A 14 -25.37 -31.46 -18.46
CA LYS A 14 -26.71 -31.70 -17.88
C LYS A 14 -26.75 -31.44 -16.36
N TYR A 15 -25.60 -31.38 -15.72
CA TYR A 15 -25.46 -31.11 -14.29
C TYR A 15 -24.85 -29.73 -14.07
N PRO A 16 -25.66 -28.68 -13.82
CA PRO A 16 -25.16 -27.30 -13.72
C PRO A 16 -24.12 -27.12 -12.61
N SER A 17 -24.22 -27.88 -11.52
CA SER A 17 -23.21 -27.90 -10.44
C SER A 17 -21.85 -28.42 -10.90
N ALA A 18 -21.81 -29.45 -11.75
CA ALA A 18 -20.57 -30.01 -12.30
C ALA A 18 -19.88 -29.03 -13.26
N VAL A 19 -20.67 -28.26 -14.02
CA VAL A 19 -20.15 -27.19 -14.89
C VAL A 19 -19.55 -26.06 -14.07
N VAL A 20 -20.28 -25.55 -13.07
CA VAL A 20 -19.78 -24.48 -12.19
C VAL A 20 -18.52 -24.92 -11.45
N GLY A 21 -18.51 -26.13 -10.89
CA GLY A 21 -17.33 -26.69 -10.23
C GLY A 21 -16.12 -26.76 -11.17
N SER A 22 -16.34 -27.22 -12.41
CA SER A 22 -15.28 -27.30 -13.43
C SER A 22 -14.73 -25.93 -13.81
N VAL A 23 -15.59 -24.90 -13.92
CA VAL A 23 -15.16 -23.51 -14.17
C VAL A 23 -14.32 -22.98 -13.02
N ILE A 24 -14.73 -23.21 -11.78
CA ILE A 24 -13.95 -22.81 -10.59
C ILE A 24 -12.59 -23.50 -10.58
N ILE A 25 -12.53 -24.80 -10.86
CA ILE A 25 -11.26 -25.55 -10.92
C ILE A 25 -10.34 -24.97 -12.01
N LEU A 26 -10.87 -24.75 -13.22
CA LEU A 26 -10.09 -24.16 -14.32
C LEU A 26 -9.59 -22.76 -13.96
N PHE A 27 -10.40 -21.95 -13.28
CA PHE A 27 -10.00 -20.63 -12.79
C PHE A 27 -8.87 -20.73 -11.76
N LEU A 28 -8.95 -21.67 -10.82
CA LEU A 28 -7.90 -21.89 -9.82
C LEU A 28 -6.59 -22.37 -10.47
N ILE A 29 -6.67 -23.27 -11.45
CA ILE A 29 -5.50 -23.71 -12.22
C ILE A 29 -4.87 -22.52 -12.95
N PHE A 30 -5.67 -21.71 -13.63
CA PHE A 30 -5.20 -20.51 -14.30
C PHE A 30 -4.53 -19.53 -13.32
N MET A 31 -5.15 -19.29 -12.15
CA MET A 31 -4.59 -18.43 -11.11
C MET A 31 -3.24 -18.96 -10.59
N ALA A 32 -3.11 -20.28 -10.41
CA ALA A 32 -1.86 -20.89 -9.97
C ALA A 32 -0.73 -20.72 -11.00
N ILE A 33 -1.04 -20.93 -12.29
CA ILE A 33 -0.08 -20.69 -13.38
C ILE A 33 0.30 -19.22 -13.45
N TYR A 34 -0.71 -18.33 -13.40
CA TYR A 34 -0.49 -16.89 -13.41
C TYR A 34 0.39 -16.43 -12.25
N ALA A 35 0.16 -16.94 -11.04
CA ALA A 35 0.96 -16.60 -9.86
C ALA A 35 2.44 -16.96 -10.04
N MET A 36 2.75 -18.12 -10.64
CA MET A 36 4.14 -18.53 -10.92
C MET A 36 4.83 -17.65 -11.96
N ILE A 37 4.07 -17.11 -12.92
CA ILE A 37 4.59 -16.20 -13.95
C ILE A 37 4.77 -14.78 -13.38
N ALA A 38 3.77 -14.31 -12.63
CA ALA A 38 3.73 -12.95 -12.08
C ALA A 38 4.69 -12.76 -10.91
N ILE A 39 4.92 -13.79 -10.09
CA ILE A 39 5.80 -13.75 -8.92
C ILE A 39 6.83 -14.88 -9.03
N PRO A 40 7.98 -14.65 -9.72
CA PRO A 40 9.05 -15.62 -9.81
C PRO A 40 9.61 -16.01 -8.43
N TYR A 41 10.21 -17.20 -8.32
CA TYR A 41 10.67 -17.77 -7.04
C TYR A 41 11.58 -16.83 -6.21
N GLY A 42 12.49 -16.10 -6.84
CA GLY A 42 13.35 -15.13 -6.15
C GLY A 42 12.58 -13.98 -5.52
N GLU A 43 11.58 -13.47 -6.24
CA GLU A 43 10.69 -12.41 -5.76
C GLU A 43 9.76 -12.93 -4.64
N ALA A 44 9.26 -14.17 -4.78
CA ALA A 44 8.49 -14.83 -3.74
C ALA A 44 9.29 -14.94 -2.44
N ILE A 45 10.57 -15.33 -2.49
CA ILE A 45 11.46 -15.37 -1.31
C ILE A 45 11.66 -13.96 -0.73
N ARG A 46 11.89 -12.95 -1.58
CA ARG A 46 12.09 -11.56 -1.14
C ARG A 46 10.88 -11.03 -0.37
N LEU A 47 9.69 -11.21 -0.95
CA LEU A 47 8.40 -10.82 -0.35
C LEU A 47 8.10 -11.62 0.93
N TRP A 48 8.34 -12.94 0.93
CA TRP A 48 8.08 -13.82 2.07
C TRP A 48 9.00 -13.56 3.26
N ARG A 49 10.31 -13.36 3.00
CA ARG A 49 11.28 -13.00 4.04
C ARG A 49 11.05 -11.59 4.58
N GLY A 50 10.18 -10.80 3.94
CA GLY A 50 9.98 -9.40 4.25
C GLY A 50 11.27 -8.60 4.19
N ALA A 51 12.20 -9.00 3.30
CA ALA A 51 13.54 -8.44 3.24
C ALA A 51 13.46 -6.93 2.97
N ASP A 52 14.07 -6.15 3.85
CA ASP A 52 14.26 -4.70 3.78
C ASP A 52 13.00 -3.86 3.58
N ASN A 53 12.24 -3.65 4.66
CA ASN A 53 11.24 -2.58 4.76
C ASN A 53 10.01 -2.68 3.82
N VAL A 54 9.88 -3.74 3.03
CA VAL A 54 8.79 -3.90 2.04
C VAL A 54 7.41 -3.75 2.65
N TRP A 55 7.20 -4.34 3.83
CA TRP A 55 5.90 -4.34 4.50
C TRP A 55 5.78 -3.24 5.57
N VAL A 56 6.86 -2.54 5.89
CA VAL A 56 6.89 -1.57 7.00
C VAL A 56 6.01 -0.36 6.69
N GLN A 57 5.89 0.01 5.41
CA GLN A 57 5.06 1.12 4.94
C GLN A 57 3.60 0.70 4.68
N THR A 58 3.27 -0.58 4.84
CA THR A 58 1.90 -1.08 4.62
C THR A 58 1.25 -1.39 5.98
N PRO A 59 0.17 -0.68 6.36
CA PRO A 59 -0.51 -0.91 7.62
C PRO A 59 -1.02 -2.35 7.73
N ARG A 60 -0.68 -3.05 8.83
CA ARG A 60 -0.98 -4.49 9.00
C ARG A 60 -2.48 -4.78 9.02
N ASN A 61 -3.26 -3.81 9.49
CA ASN A 61 -4.71 -3.92 9.64
C ASN A 61 -5.49 -3.18 8.53
N ALA A 62 -4.81 -2.77 7.45
CA ALA A 62 -5.47 -2.13 6.31
C ALA A 62 -6.48 -3.11 5.68
N ARG A 63 -7.69 -2.61 5.44
CA ARG A 63 -8.72 -3.38 4.72
C ARG A 63 -8.41 -3.34 3.22
N PRO A 64 -8.76 -4.39 2.46
CA PRO A 64 -8.51 -4.40 1.02
C PRO A 64 -9.19 -3.23 0.30
N ALA A 65 -8.45 -2.57 -0.60
CA ALA A 65 -8.93 -1.40 -1.33
C ALA A 65 -10.22 -1.67 -2.14
N TRP A 66 -10.39 -2.90 -2.64
CA TRP A 66 -11.58 -3.30 -3.40
C TRP A 66 -12.89 -3.22 -2.60
N LEU A 67 -12.83 -3.17 -1.26
CA LEU A 67 -14.04 -2.94 -0.45
C LEU A 67 -14.68 -1.58 -0.74
N ASN A 68 -13.90 -0.59 -1.22
CA ASN A 68 -14.44 0.71 -1.64
C ASN A 68 -15.38 0.60 -2.85
N TYR A 69 -15.34 -0.46 -3.65
CA TYR A 69 -16.30 -0.66 -4.74
C TYR A 69 -17.72 -0.91 -4.24
N PHE A 70 -17.87 -1.45 -3.03
CA PHE A 70 -19.16 -1.79 -2.42
C PHE A 70 -19.63 -0.78 -1.38
N ARG A 71 -18.81 0.23 -1.05
CA ARG A 71 -19.14 1.27 -0.07
C ARG A 71 -19.67 2.53 -0.73
N LYS A 72 -20.70 3.09 -0.11
CA LYS A 72 -21.18 4.45 -0.40
C LYS A 72 -20.13 5.48 0.03
N GLN A 73 -19.66 5.40 1.27
CA GLN A 73 -18.57 6.24 1.79
C GLN A 73 -17.20 5.64 1.45
N LYS A 74 -16.39 6.36 0.70
CA LYS A 74 -15.06 5.94 0.28
C LYS A 74 -14.08 6.11 1.44
N GLN A 75 -13.41 5.02 1.79
CA GLN A 75 -12.37 5.02 2.81
C GLN A 75 -11.01 5.33 2.20
N PRO A 76 -10.12 6.03 2.92
CA PRO A 76 -8.77 6.26 2.45
C PRO A 76 -8.05 4.94 2.19
N VAL A 77 -7.35 4.89 1.06
CA VAL A 77 -6.43 3.79 0.73
C VAL A 77 -5.04 4.11 1.26
N THR A 78 -4.19 3.10 1.43
CA THR A 78 -2.79 3.30 1.80
C THR A 78 -2.09 4.16 0.74
N MET A 79 -1.49 5.26 1.17
CA MET A 79 -0.66 6.14 0.36
C MET A 79 0.72 6.25 1.00
N THR A 80 1.75 6.19 0.17
CA THR A 80 3.14 6.37 0.60
C THR A 80 3.68 7.62 -0.08
N LEU A 81 4.14 8.58 0.72
CA LEU A 81 4.76 9.82 0.26
C LEU A 81 6.17 9.88 0.82
N THR A 82 7.15 10.26 -0.02
CA THR A 82 8.57 10.24 0.37
C THR A 82 9.32 11.36 -0.33
N THR A 83 10.22 12.02 0.42
CA THR A 83 11.16 13.00 -0.15
C THR A 83 12.40 12.35 -0.75
N ALA A 84 12.52 11.02 -0.68
CA ALA A 84 13.62 10.29 -1.32
C ALA A 84 13.49 10.29 -2.85
N ASP A 85 12.26 10.28 -3.35
CA ASP A 85 11.96 10.23 -4.78
C ASP A 85 11.78 11.64 -5.37
N ASP A 86 11.35 12.61 -4.56
CA ASP A 86 11.21 14.02 -4.95
C ASP A 86 11.87 14.96 -3.93
N PRO A 87 13.06 15.50 -4.25
CA PRO A 87 13.74 16.47 -3.40
C PRO A 87 12.99 17.80 -3.21
N ASN A 88 12.08 18.17 -4.11
CA ASN A 88 11.37 19.46 -4.03
C ASN A 88 10.39 19.52 -2.86
N LEU A 89 10.00 18.35 -2.33
CA LEU A 89 9.15 18.23 -1.15
C LEU A 89 9.87 18.65 0.14
N LYS A 90 11.18 18.91 0.07
CA LYS A 90 12.03 19.32 1.19
C LYS A 90 12.66 20.67 0.93
N SER A 91 12.40 21.63 1.82
CA SER A 91 13.12 22.91 1.87
C SER A 91 14.07 22.91 3.07
N VAL A 92 15.29 23.43 2.90
CA VAL A 92 16.26 23.57 3.98
C VAL A 92 16.74 25.01 4.05
N VAL A 93 16.62 25.61 5.22
CA VAL A 93 17.08 26.98 5.50
C VAL A 93 18.17 26.91 6.55
N ASP A 94 19.38 27.32 6.17
CA ASP A 94 20.50 27.49 7.10
C ASP A 94 20.27 28.75 7.95
N LEU A 95 20.24 28.57 9.26
CA LEU A 95 20.07 29.66 10.23
C LEU A 95 21.43 30.18 10.75
N GLY A 96 22.55 29.60 10.27
CA GLY A 96 23.89 29.90 10.72
C GLY A 96 24.28 29.13 11.99
N GLY A 97 25.60 29.10 12.28
CA GLY A 97 26.12 28.41 13.47
C GLY A 97 25.95 26.89 13.45
N GLY A 98 25.75 26.28 12.27
CA GLY A 98 25.52 24.84 12.12
C GLY A 98 24.10 24.39 12.45
N VAL A 99 23.14 25.33 12.55
CA VAL A 99 21.73 25.06 12.79
C VAL A 99 20.96 25.32 11.50
N ALA A 100 20.06 24.41 11.14
CA ALA A 100 19.18 24.57 9.99
C ALA A 100 17.75 24.13 10.34
N THR A 101 16.79 24.76 9.69
CA THR A 101 15.39 24.31 9.66
C THR A 101 15.15 23.52 8.38
N SER A 102 14.38 22.44 8.46
CA SER A 102 13.96 21.65 7.30
C SER A 102 12.46 21.51 7.30
N ASP A 103 11.81 22.02 6.25
CA ASP A 103 10.37 21.91 6.05
C ASP A 103 10.09 20.82 5.02
N PHE A 104 9.14 19.95 5.35
CA PHE A 104 8.71 18.84 4.49
C PHE A 104 7.22 19.03 4.20
N VAL A 105 6.89 19.31 2.94
CA VAL A 105 5.51 19.58 2.52
C VAL A 105 5.06 18.49 1.56
N PHE A 106 4.04 17.75 1.96
CA PHE A 106 3.44 16.69 1.16
C PHE A 106 2.04 17.10 0.75
N GLU A 107 1.89 17.50 -0.51
CA GLU A 107 0.58 17.78 -1.11
C GLU A 107 0.10 16.55 -1.88
N PHE A 108 -1.14 16.15 -1.63
CA PHE A 108 -1.76 15.00 -2.28
C PHE A 108 -3.26 15.17 -2.36
N ASP A 109 -3.86 14.56 -3.39
CA ASP A 109 -5.29 14.62 -3.59
C ASP A 109 -6.02 13.66 -2.63
N TYR A 110 -6.89 14.21 -1.78
CA TYR A 110 -7.60 13.47 -0.75
C TYR A 110 -9.10 13.40 -1.04
N GLN A 111 -9.49 12.41 -1.84
CA GLN A 111 -10.86 12.19 -2.33
C GLN A 111 -11.66 11.19 -1.47
N TYR A 112 -11.48 11.22 -0.15
CA TYR A 112 -12.08 10.25 0.77
C TYR A 112 -12.89 10.91 1.89
N ASP A 113 -13.92 10.20 2.35
CA ASP A 113 -14.95 10.75 3.22
C ASP A 113 -14.60 10.71 4.72
N GLY A 114 -13.45 10.15 5.10
CA GLY A 114 -13.10 9.96 6.51
C GLY A 114 -11.60 9.90 6.74
N PHE A 115 -11.16 10.22 7.95
CA PHE A 115 -9.75 10.27 8.36
C PHE A 115 -9.07 8.89 8.24
N PRO A 116 -7.77 8.81 7.87
CA PRO A 116 -7.05 7.54 7.83
C PRO A 116 -7.04 6.85 9.19
N SER A 117 -7.21 5.53 9.18
CA SER A 117 -7.19 4.72 10.41
C SER A 117 -5.81 4.59 11.04
N GLU A 118 -4.75 4.82 10.26
CA GLU A 118 -3.36 4.72 10.69
C GLU A 118 -2.51 5.73 9.91
N LEU A 119 -1.52 6.32 10.58
CA LEU A 119 -0.51 7.19 9.99
C LEU A 119 0.87 6.73 10.48
N GLY A 120 1.75 6.40 9.53
CA GLY A 120 3.13 6.02 9.80
C GLY A 120 4.08 7.07 9.24
N VAL A 121 4.98 7.60 10.06
CA VAL A 121 6.01 8.54 9.63
C VAL A 121 7.38 7.93 9.89
N PHE A 122 8.18 7.83 8.83
CA PHE A 122 9.53 7.27 8.87
C PHE A 122 10.54 8.39 8.62
N LEU A 123 11.38 8.67 9.61
CA LEU A 123 12.32 9.78 9.57
C LEU A 123 13.75 9.25 9.48
N LYS A 124 14.55 9.86 8.60
CA LYS A 124 16.00 9.66 8.54
C LYS A 124 16.68 10.99 8.83
N ALA A 125 17.30 11.10 10.00
CA ALA A 125 18.03 12.29 10.41
C ALA A 125 19.54 12.09 10.31
N THR A 126 20.27 13.17 10.01
CA THR A 126 21.73 13.22 10.05
C THR A 126 22.11 14.48 10.79
N PHE A 127 22.81 14.33 11.93
CA PHE A 127 23.19 15.42 12.82
C PHE A 127 24.52 15.10 13.51
N ALA A 128 25.30 16.12 13.85
CA ALA A 128 26.60 15.94 14.50
C ALA A 128 26.49 15.78 16.03
N SER A 129 25.69 16.65 16.68
CA SER A 129 25.61 16.71 18.14
C SER A 129 24.19 16.96 18.65
N ALA A 130 23.47 17.92 18.07
CA ALA A 130 22.10 18.24 18.44
C ALA A 130 21.09 17.40 17.65
N ARG A 131 20.25 16.63 18.34
CA ARG A 131 19.15 15.87 17.73
C ARG A 131 18.07 16.82 17.21
N PRO A 132 17.57 16.64 15.98
CA PRO A 132 16.47 17.44 15.49
C PRO A 132 15.17 17.10 16.23
N ASN A 133 14.36 18.13 16.45
CA ASN A 133 12.98 17.99 16.86
C ASN A 133 12.09 18.15 15.61
N VAL A 134 11.10 17.28 15.47
CA VAL A 134 10.17 17.27 14.36
C VAL A 134 8.76 17.45 14.91
N ALA A 135 8.09 18.51 14.45
CA ALA A 135 6.68 18.74 14.66
C ALA A 135 5.91 18.42 13.37
N MET A 136 4.79 17.71 13.50
CA MET A 136 4.00 17.26 12.36
C MET A 136 2.57 17.74 12.49
N LYS A 137 2.04 18.30 11.41
CA LYS A 137 0.64 18.71 11.29
C LYS A 137 0.06 18.23 9.98
N TRP A 138 -1.24 17.92 10.00
CA TRP A 138 -2.04 17.63 8.82
C TRP A 138 -2.95 18.83 8.55
N ILE A 139 -3.01 19.28 7.31
CA ILE A 139 -3.97 20.28 6.84
C ILE A 139 -5.00 19.59 5.96
N THR A 140 -6.26 19.56 6.38
CA THR A 140 -7.33 18.92 5.62
C THR A 140 -7.80 19.79 4.45
N PRO A 141 -8.48 19.22 3.43
CA PRO A 141 -8.99 20.00 2.29
C PRO A 141 -9.94 21.14 2.66
N ASP A 142 -10.64 21.02 3.80
CA ASP A 142 -11.50 22.06 4.37
C ASP A 142 -10.75 23.07 5.25
N GLY A 143 -9.41 23.01 5.29
CA GLY A 143 -8.54 23.98 5.95
C GLY A 143 -8.33 23.76 7.45
N ARG A 144 -8.82 22.66 8.05
CA ARG A 144 -8.56 22.36 9.46
C ARG A 144 -7.12 21.88 9.64
N GLU A 145 -6.49 22.33 10.71
CA GLU A 145 -5.18 21.85 11.13
C GLU A 145 -5.33 20.81 12.24
N ILE A 146 -4.71 19.65 12.06
CA ILE A 146 -4.67 18.56 13.03
C ILE A 146 -3.21 18.34 13.42
N GLN A 147 -2.87 18.60 14.68
CA GLN A 147 -1.53 18.30 15.19
C GLN A 147 -1.35 16.79 15.32
N LEU A 148 -0.39 16.22 14.59
CA LEU A 148 -0.10 14.79 14.61
C LEU A 148 0.87 14.41 15.73
N GLY A 149 1.68 15.37 16.17
CA GLY A 149 2.56 15.23 17.33
C GLY A 149 3.92 15.89 17.12
N GLU A 150 4.74 15.80 18.16
CA GLU A 150 6.11 16.27 18.19
C GLU A 150 7.02 15.16 18.71
N LEU A 151 8.18 14.97 18.09
CA LEU A 151 9.15 13.98 18.53
C LEU A 151 10.59 14.42 18.25
N SER A 152 11.50 14.01 19.11
CA SER A 152 12.93 14.14 18.85
C SER A 152 13.44 12.91 18.13
N VAL A 153 14.06 13.10 16.96
CA VAL A 153 14.58 11.99 16.16
C VAL A 153 15.82 11.43 16.84
N ARG A 154 15.89 10.10 16.96
CA ARG A 154 16.99 9.39 17.62
C ARG A 154 18.07 8.97 16.64
#